data_AF-A0A0G1HIN9-F1
#
_entry.id   AF-A0A0G1HIN9-F1
#
_cell.length_a   1.000
_cell.length_b   1.000
_cell.length_c   1.000
_cell.angle_alpha   90.00
_cell.angle_beta   90.00
_cell.angle_gamma   90.00
#
_symmetry.space_group_name_H-M   'P 1'
#
loop_
_entity.id
_entity.type
_entity.pdbx_description
1 polymer ?
#
loop_
_entity_poly.entity_id
_entity_poly.type
_entity_poly.pdbx_seq_one_letter_code
_entity_poly.pdbx_strand_id
1 'polypeptide(L)'
;MPILAFLISLFLFLNISGWTNATYDPTIVPNNKVGIHILFPEEIENAAKLVNNDYKGSWGYVTIPIQSTDRDRIKWQKFLDKCKELKVIPLIRVATVPEGLSWVEPNDYDLIDFANFLGDLKWPLANRYVIFFNEVNRSDEYGGLVNPEIYADILANAYDIFKNVSTDF
;
A
#
# COMPACT_ATOMS: atom_id res chain seq x y z
N MET A 1 -24.11 40.90 -0.94
CA MET A 1 -24.64 39.53 -1.12
C MET A 1 -23.70 38.58 -1.86
N PRO A 2 -23.05 38.92 -3.00
CA PRO A 2 -22.22 37.94 -3.74
C PRO A 2 -20.95 37.52 -3.00
N ILE A 3 -20.32 38.45 -2.25
CA ILE A 3 -19.11 38.16 -1.45
C ILE A 3 -19.43 37.18 -0.32
N LEU A 4 -20.58 37.34 0.34
CA LEU A 4 -20.99 36.44 1.42
C LEU A 4 -21.29 35.03 0.87
N ALA A 5 -21.97 34.92 -0.27
CA ALA A 5 -22.21 33.65 -0.93
C ALA A 5 -20.91 32.96 -1.38
N PHE A 6 -19.95 33.73 -1.90
CA PHE A 6 -18.62 33.22 -2.25
C PHE A 6 -17.86 32.71 -1.03
N LEU A 7 -17.85 33.46 0.08
CA LEU A 7 -17.20 33.05 1.32
C LEU A 7 -17.84 31.80 1.93
N ILE A 8 -19.18 31.68 1.87
CA ILE A 8 -19.89 30.47 2.31
C ILE A 8 -19.55 29.29 1.41
N SER A 9 -19.54 29.47 0.09
CA SER A 9 -19.15 28.40 -0.85
C SER A 9 -17.70 27.97 -0.66
N LEU A 10 -16.79 28.92 -0.41
CA LEU A 10 -15.38 28.65 -0.16
C LEU A 10 -15.20 27.92 1.18
N PHE A 11 -15.91 28.35 2.23
CA PHE A 11 -15.90 27.68 3.52
C PHE A 11 -16.44 26.25 3.41
N LEU A 12 -17.55 26.03 2.69
CA LEU A 12 -18.09 24.69 2.45
C LEU A 12 -17.11 23.82 1.65
N PHE A 13 -16.46 24.37 0.62
CA PHE A 13 -15.45 23.67 -0.18
C PHE A 13 -14.20 23.28 0.63
N LEU A 14 -13.73 24.16 1.51
CA LEU A 14 -12.59 23.91 2.40
C LEU A 14 -12.92 22.93 3.54
N ASN A 15 -14.20 22.75 3.88
CA ASN A 15 -14.66 21.76 4.86
C ASN A 15 -15.08 20.42 4.22
N ILE A 16 -14.87 20.23 2.92
CA ILE A 16 -14.89 18.90 2.32
C ILE A 16 -13.59 18.21 2.72
N SER A 17 -13.47 17.87 4.01
CA SER A 17 -12.49 16.87 4.44
C SER A 17 -12.87 15.58 3.72
N GLY A 18 -12.10 15.22 2.71
CA GLY A 18 -12.29 13.97 1.98
C GLY A 18 -12.36 12.84 2.99
N TRP A 19 -13.43 12.06 2.94
CA TRP A 19 -13.52 10.84 3.73
C TRP A 19 -12.40 9.94 3.25
N THR A 20 -11.50 9.58 4.15
CA THR A 20 -10.52 8.54 3.84
C THR A 20 -11.28 7.22 3.77
N ASN A 21 -11.13 6.48 2.67
CA ASN A 21 -11.81 5.19 2.49
C ASN A 21 -11.09 4.07 3.25
N ALA A 22 -10.69 4.32 4.50
CA ALA A 22 -10.16 3.30 5.40
C ALA A 22 -11.30 2.72 6.26
N THR A 23 -11.25 1.42 6.55
CA THR A 23 -12.26 0.73 7.36
C THR A 23 -12.39 1.35 8.76
N TYR A 24 -11.29 1.87 9.29
CA TYR A 24 -11.28 2.73 10.49
C TYR A 24 -10.22 3.82 10.36
N ASP A 25 -10.38 4.91 11.10
CA ASP A 25 -9.38 5.99 11.15
C ASP A 25 -8.08 5.49 11.82
N PRO A 26 -6.96 5.39 11.06
CA PRO A 26 -5.71 4.84 11.57
C PRO A 26 -5.03 5.76 12.60
N THR A 27 -5.52 6.98 12.80
CA THR A 27 -4.97 7.96 13.74
C THR A 27 -5.63 7.92 15.12
N ILE A 28 -6.72 7.16 15.29
CA ILE A 28 -7.44 6.99 16.57
C ILE A 28 -6.51 6.45 17.67
N VAL A 29 -5.57 5.58 17.29
CA VAL A 29 -4.54 5.05 18.18
C VAL A 29 -3.19 5.68 17.82
N PRO A 30 -2.41 6.17 18.82
CA PRO A 30 -1.05 6.65 18.58
C PRO A 30 -0.23 5.57 17.88
N ASN A 31 0.40 5.93 16.76
CA ASN A 31 1.21 5.00 15.99
C ASN A 31 2.65 5.50 15.77
N ASN A 32 3.56 4.57 15.51
CA ASN A 32 4.95 4.87 15.21
C ASN A 32 5.06 5.67 13.92
N LYS A 33 5.78 6.79 13.96
CA LYS A 33 6.00 7.66 12.80
C LYS A 33 7.15 7.18 11.89
N VAL A 34 7.93 6.22 12.37
CA VAL A 34 9.10 5.68 11.67
C VAL A 34 8.79 4.23 11.32
N GLY A 35 8.94 3.90 10.04
CA GLY A 35 8.90 2.53 9.54
C GLY A 35 10.27 2.12 8.98
N ILE A 36 10.36 0.87 8.52
CA ILE A 36 11.56 0.35 7.86
C ILE A 36 11.19 -0.43 6.60
N HIS A 37 12.02 -0.36 5.57
CA HIS A 37 11.89 -1.18 4.38
C HIS A 37 12.68 -2.48 4.56
N ILE A 38 12.07 -3.63 4.27
CA ILE A 38 12.74 -4.94 4.22
C ILE A 38 12.68 -5.50 2.81
N LEU A 39 13.58 -6.43 2.48
CA LEU A 39 13.63 -7.10 1.18
C LEU A 39 12.99 -8.48 1.23
N PHE A 40 13.05 -9.16 2.36
CA PHE A 40 12.58 -10.53 2.53
C PHE A 40 11.69 -10.70 3.76
N PRO A 41 10.63 -11.54 3.68
CA PRO A 41 9.76 -11.82 4.82
C PRO A 41 10.46 -12.24 6.12
N GLU A 42 11.59 -12.93 6.00
CA GLU A 42 12.39 -13.45 7.13
C GLU A 42 12.98 -12.33 8.00
N GLU A 43 13.11 -11.12 7.47
CA GLU A 43 13.67 -9.96 8.19
C GLU A 43 12.69 -9.35 9.21
N ILE A 44 11.43 -9.79 9.21
CA ILE A 44 10.34 -9.19 9.99
C ILE A 44 10.61 -9.14 11.50
N GLU A 45 11.30 -10.15 12.06
CA GLU A 45 11.60 -10.16 13.50
C GLU A 45 12.57 -9.05 13.90
N ASN A 46 13.59 -8.81 13.07
CA ASN A 46 14.56 -7.74 13.29
C ASN A 46 13.94 -6.38 13.01
N ALA A 47 13.13 -6.27 11.95
CA ALA A 47 12.39 -5.05 11.64
C ALA A 47 11.45 -4.67 12.80
N ALA A 48 10.73 -5.64 13.37
CA ALA A 48 9.84 -5.43 14.51
C ALA A 48 10.55 -4.82 15.72
N LYS A 49 11.77 -5.29 16.05
CA LYS A 49 12.56 -4.70 17.14
C LYS A 49 12.82 -3.21 16.91
N LEU A 50 13.16 -2.83 15.68
CA LEU A 50 13.46 -1.44 15.35
C LEU A 50 12.20 -0.58 15.39
N VAL A 51 11.14 -0.98 14.69
CA VAL A 51 9.93 -0.16 14.55
C VAL A 51 9.09 -0.12 15.81
N ASN A 52 9.21 -1.13 16.69
CA ASN A 52 8.51 -1.19 17.98
C ASN A 52 9.44 -0.95 19.19
N ASN A 53 10.63 -0.36 19.00
CA ASN A 53 11.56 -0.01 20.09
C ASN A 53 11.80 -1.17 21.08
N ASP A 54 12.41 -2.25 20.59
CA ASP A 54 12.63 -3.51 21.31
C ASP A 54 11.34 -4.03 21.97
N TYR A 55 10.24 -4.04 21.22
CA TYR A 55 8.91 -4.51 21.64
C TYR A 55 8.26 -3.72 22.78
N LYS A 56 8.77 -2.52 23.12
CA LYS A 56 8.12 -1.59 24.06
C LYS A 56 6.93 -0.85 23.45
N GLY A 57 6.87 -0.80 22.12
CA GLY A 57 5.76 -0.28 21.33
C GLY A 57 5.03 -1.37 20.55
N SER A 58 4.12 -0.95 19.69
CA SER A 58 3.39 -1.83 18.80
C SER A 58 2.91 -1.08 17.58
N TRP A 59 2.61 -1.83 16.52
CA TRP A 59 2.03 -1.38 15.27
C TRP A 59 2.92 -0.48 14.41
N GLY A 60 4.25 -0.60 14.57
CA GLY A 60 5.22 -0.02 13.66
C GLY A 60 5.08 -0.53 12.22
N TYR A 61 5.55 0.27 11.27
CA TYR A 61 5.33 0.04 9.85
C TYR A 61 6.51 -0.65 9.18
N VAL A 62 6.22 -1.62 8.31
CA VAL A 62 7.22 -2.27 7.47
C VAL A 62 6.77 -2.23 6.02
N THR A 63 7.62 -1.70 5.14
CA THR A 63 7.43 -1.78 3.69
C THR A 63 8.15 -3.00 3.16
N ILE A 64 7.47 -3.81 2.34
CA ILE A 64 8.05 -4.98 1.68
C ILE A 64 7.57 -5.07 0.23
N PRO A 65 8.46 -5.27 -0.75
CA PRO A 65 8.06 -5.47 -2.13
C PRO A 65 7.58 -6.91 -2.38
N ILE A 66 6.61 -7.07 -3.28
CA ILE A 66 6.18 -8.35 -3.86
C ILE A 66 6.18 -8.24 -5.38
N GLN A 67 6.79 -9.22 -6.06
CA GLN A 67 6.81 -9.27 -7.53
C GLN A 67 5.60 -10.01 -8.09
N SER A 68 5.23 -9.73 -9.34
CA SER A 68 4.07 -10.38 -9.98
C SER A 68 4.25 -11.90 -10.19
N THR A 69 5.48 -12.38 -10.20
CA THR A 69 5.81 -13.80 -10.28
C THR A 69 5.83 -14.51 -8.94
N ASP A 70 5.83 -13.76 -7.83
CA ASP A 70 5.87 -14.32 -6.49
C ASP A 70 4.46 -14.56 -5.96
N ARG A 71 4.00 -15.81 -6.07
CA ARG A 71 2.66 -16.26 -5.68
C ARG A 71 2.69 -17.33 -4.60
N ASP A 72 3.76 -17.39 -3.80
CA ASP A 72 3.87 -18.35 -2.70
C ASP A 72 2.95 -17.97 -1.54
N ARG A 73 1.74 -18.54 -1.55
CA ARG A 73 0.72 -18.31 -0.53
C ARG A 73 1.19 -18.70 0.88
N ILE A 74 1.99 -19.76 1.02
CA ILE A 74 2.44 -20.24 2.32
C ILE A 74 3.43 -19.23 2.91
N LYS A 75 4.39 -18.78 2.10
CA LYS A 75 5.38 -17.77 2.48
C LYS A 75 4.71 -16.47 2.90
N TRP A 76 3.81 -15.94 2.08
CA TRP A 76 3.15 -14.65 2.36
C TRP A 76 2.14 -14.73 3.49
N GLN A 77 1.43 -15.85 3.66
CA GLN A 77 0.58 -16.04 4.84
C GLN A 77 1.42 -16.09 6.12
N LYS A 78 2.55 -16.82 6.11
CA LYS A 78 3.47 -16.88 7.26
C LYS A 78 4.01 -15.49 7.63
N PHE A 79 4.33 -14.67 6.63
CA PHE A 79 4.74 -13.28 6.83
C PHE A 79 3.67 -12.45 7.54
N LEU A 80 2.43 -12.48 7.05
CA LEU A 80 1.32 -11.70 7.63
C LEU A 80 0.93 -12.20 9.02
N ASP A 81 0.98 -13.51 9.25
CA ASP A 81 0.78 -14.10 10.58
C ASP A 81 1.84 -13.59 11.56
N LYS A 82 3.10 -13.50 11.12
CA LYS A 82 4.20 -12.96 11.94
C LYS A 82 4.06 -11.46 12.17
N CYS A 83 3.58 -10.70 11.18
CA CYS A 83 3.23 -9.29 11.38
C CYS A 83 2.16 -9.13 12.47
N LYS A 84 1.15 -10.00 12.48
CA LYS A 84 0.11 -10.00 13.52
C LYS A 84 0.67 -10.32 14.90
N GLU A 85 1.50 -11.37 15.01
CA GLU A 85 2.15 -11.78 16.25
C GLU A 85 3.01 -10.65 16.84
N LEU A 86 3.83 -10.02 15.99
CA LEU A 86 4.78 -8.97 16.38
C LEU A 86 4.16 -7.58 16.45
N LYS A 87 2.86 -7.45 16.14
CA LYS A 87 2.14 -6.18 16.02
C LYS A 87 2.89 -5.23 15.09
N VAL A 88 3.00 -5.59 13.82
CA VAL A 88 3.59 -4.79 12.75
C VAL A 88 2.55 -4.57 11.66
N ILE A 89 2.52 -3.37 11.10
CA ILE A 89 1.66 -3.01 9.97
C ILE A 89 2.46 -3.18 8.66
N PRO A 90 2.11 -4.16 7.82
CA PRO A 90 2.75 -4.32 6.52
C PRO A 90 2.19 -3.30 5.51
N LEU A 91 3.10 -2.66 4.77
CA LEU A 91 2.84 -1.90 3.56
C LEU A 91 3.40 -2.73 2.39
N ILE A 92 2.52 -3.43 1.66
CA ILE A 92 2.95 -4.32 0.58
C ILE A 92 3.09 -3.51 -0.71
N ARG A 93 4.33 -3.37 -1.21
CA ARG A 93 4.60 -2.68 -2.48
C ARG A 93 4.57 -3.67 -3.63
N VAL A 94 3.58 -3.56 -4.51
CA VAL A 94 3.52 -4.42 -5.69
C VAL A 94 4.53 -3.96 -6.74
N ALA A 95 5.18 -4.91 -7.39
CA ALA A 95 6.13 -4.70 -8.47
C ALA A 95 5.90 -5.72 -9.58
N THR A 96 6.21 -5.35 -10.82
CA THR A 96 6.16 -6.29 -11.96
C THR A 96 7.40 -7.19 -11.92
N VAL A 97 7.96 -7.50 -13.09
CA VAL A 97 9.22 -8.25 -13.21
C VAL A 97 10.29 -7.37 -13.85
N PRO A 98 11.57 -7.55 -13.50
CA PRO A 98 12.65 -6.91 -14.21
C PRO A 98 12.82 -7.56 -15.60
N GLU A 99 12.96 -6.73 -16.63
CA GLU A 99 13.34 -7.08 -17.99
C GLU A 99 14.57 -6.25 -18.41
N GLY A 100 15.74 -6.89 -18.44
CA GLY A 100 17.00 -6.21 -18.72
C GLY A 100 17.38 -5.19 -17.63
N LEU A 101 17.43 -3.91 -18.00
CA LEU A 101 17.73 -2.79 -17.09
C LEU A 101 16.47 -2.05 -16.63
N SER A 102 15.28 -2.56 -16.95
CA SER A 102 14.03 -1.88 -16.62
C SER A 102 13.00 -2.82 -16.02
N TRP A 103 12.01 -2.28 -15.32
CA TRP A 103 10.84 -3.05 -14.91
C TRP A 103 9.80 -3.07 -16.04
N VAL A 104 9.15 -4.22 -16.23
CA VAL A 104 8.05 -4.35 -17.20
C VAL A 104 6.91 -3.41 -16.82
N GLU A 105 6.32 -2.74 -17.81
CA GLU A 105 5.15 -1.90 -17.58
C GLU A 105 3.98 -2.73 -17.04
N PRO A 106 3.36 -2.34 -15.91
CA PRO A 106 2.22 -3.07 -15.39
C PRO A 106 0.98 -2.88 -16.26
N ASN A 107 0.07 -3.85 -16.19
CA ASN A 107 -1.25 -3.74 -16.78
C ASN A 107 -2.33 -4.18 -15.78
N ASP A 108 -3.59 -4.04 -16.17
CA ASP A 108 -4.74 -4.37 -15.32
C ASP A 108 -4.77 -5.86 -14.89
N TYR A 109 -4.24 -6.78 -15.71
CA TYR A 109 -4.21 -8.20 -15.34
C TYR A 109 -3.23 -8.46 -14.19
N ASP A 110 -2.08 -7.80 -14.17
CA ASP A 110 -1.15 -7.87 -13.04
C ASP A 110 -1.83 -7.38 -11.75
N LEU A 111 -2.59 -6.29 -11.83
CA LEU A 111 -3.34 -5.72 -10.70
C LEU A 111 -4.45 -6.66 -10.21
N ILE A 112 -5.21 -7.27 -11.11
CA ILE A 112 -6.24 -8.27 -10.77
C ILE A 112 -5.62 -9.46 -10.05
N ASP A 113 -4.49 -9.96 -10.54
CA ASP A 113 -3.79 -11.09 -9.92
C ASP A 113 -3.27 -10.72 -8.52
N PHE A 114 -2.70 -9.53 -8.35
CA PHE A 114 -2.30 -9.05 -7.03
C PHE A 114 -3.49 -8.90 -6.08
N ALA A 115 -4.58 -8.27 -6.53
CA ALA A 115 -5.76 -8.05 -5.72
C ALA A 115 -6.36 -9.38 -5.24
N ASN A 116 -6.51 -10.35 -6.14
CA ASN A 116 -6.99 -11.69 -5.78
C ASN A 116 -6.03 -12.40 -4.80
N PHE A 117 -4.73 -12.42 -5.12
CA PHE A 117 -3.74 -13.07 -4.26
C PHE A 117 -3.70 -12.48 -2.85
N LEU A 118 -3.60 -11.15 -2.74
CA LEU A 118 -3.54 -10.44 -1.46
C LEU A 118 -4.90 -10.45 -0.74
N GLY A 119 -6.01 -10.46 -1.47
CA GLY A 119 -7.37 -10.49 -0.95
C GLY A 119 -7.68 -11.78 -0.20
N ASP A 120 -7.14 -12.90 -0.69
CA ASP A 120 -7.29 -14.23 -0.11
C ASP A 120 -6.49 -14.45 1.19
N LEU A 121 -5.48 -13.61 1.47
CA LEU A 121 -4.63 -13.76 2.65
C LEU A 121 -5.29 -13.16 3.90
N LYS A 122 -4.93 -13.71 5.07
CA LYS A 122 -5.36 -13.13 6.35
C LYS A 122 -4.39 -12.05 6.78
N TRP A 123 -4.85 -10.80 6.72
CA TRP A 123 -4.08 -9.62 7.11
C TRP A 123 -4.03 -9.45 8.64
N PRO A 124 -2.99 -8.78 9.18
CA PRO A 124 -2.88 -8.51 10.61
C PRO A 124 -3.90 -7.49 11.13
N LEU A 125 -4.46 -6.67 10.24
CA LEU A 125 -5.41 -5.59 10.52
C LEU A 125 -6.51 -5.56 9.44
N ALA A 126 -7.62 -4.87 9.74
CA ALA A 126 -8.68 -4.62 8.77
C ALA A 126 -8.20 -3.73 7.62
N ASN A 127 -7.60 -2.55 7.91
CA ASN A 127 -7.02 -1.72 6.85
C ASN A 127 -5.81 -2.44 6.21
N ARG A 128 -5.87 -2.67 4.89
CA ARG A 128 -4.83 -3.34 4.10
C ARG A 128 -4.13 -2.32 3.22
N TYR A 129 -2.82 -2.15 3.41
CA TYR A 129 -2.07 -1.10 2.74
C TYR A 129 -1.24 -1.67 1.60
N VAL A 130 -1.50 -1.18 0.40
CA VAL A 130 -0.78 -1.55 -0.82
C VAL A 130 -0.16 -0.29 -1.43
N ILE A 131 1.11 -0.39 -1.82
CA ILE A 131 1.83 0.66 -2.55
C ILE A 131 1.95 0.19 -4.00
N PHE A 132 1.45 1.00 -4.93
CA PHE A 132 1.47 0.66 -6.35
C PHE A 132 2.79 1.10 -6.98
N PHE A 133 3.62 0.10 -7.32
CA PHE A 133 4.87 0.24 -8.05
C PHE A 133 5.93 1.11 -7.33
N ASN A 134 7.02 1.41 -8.03
CA ASN A 134 8.18 2.12 -7.49
C ASN A 134 8.58 3.25 -8.42
N GLU A 135 8.94 4.41 -7.87
CA GLU A 135 9.64 5.48 -8.59
C GLU A 135 9.15 5.68 -10.04
N VAL A 136 7.83 5.69 -10.25
CA VAL A 136 7.20 5.66 -11.60
C VAL A 136 7.54 6.86 -12.48
N ASN A 137 8.15 7.88 -11.88
CA ASN A 137 8.74 9.04 -12.55
C ASN A 137 10.10 8.74 -13.19
N ARG A 138 10.62 7.51 -13.07
CA ARG A 138 11.85 7.06 -13.71
C ARG A 138 11.53 5.99 -14.75
N SER A 139 12.04 6.17 -15.97
CA SER A 139 11.77 5.25 -17.08
C SER A 139 12.32 3.85 -16.83
N ASP A 140 13.45 3.71 -16.14
CA ASP A 140 14.03 2.41 -15.80
C ASP A 140 13.24 1.68 -14.71
N GLU A 141 12.48 2.39 -13.88
CA GLU A 141 11.64 1.79 -12.83
C GLU A 141 10.21 1.47 -13.32
N TYR A 142 9.85 1.88 -14.55
CA TYR A 142 8.49 1.77 -15.05
C TYR A 142 8.41 1.72 -16.59
N GLY A 143 8.53 0.52 -17.17
CA GLY A 143 8.18 0.27 -18.58
C GLY A 143 9.08 0.93 -19.63
N GLY A 144 10.18 1.57 -19.26
CA GLY A 144 11.06 2.29 -20.19
C GLY A 144 10.57 3.67 -20.62
N LEU A 145 9.38 4.10 -20.18
CA LEU A 145 8.80 5.39 -20.55
C LEU A 145 8.05 6.02 -19.36
N VAL A 146 8.37 7.29 -19.05
CA VAL A 146 7.64 8.05 -18.03
C VAL A 146 6.41 8.69 -18.65
N ASN A 147 5.22 8.22 -18.27
CA ASN A 147 3.95 8.81 -18.67
C ASN A 147 3.00 8.95 -17.46
N PRO A 148 2.85 10.17 -16.91
CA PRO A 148 1.98 10.41 -15.76
C PRO A 148 0.49 10.14 -16.01
N GLU A 149 -0.02 10.31 -17.23
CA GLU A 149 -1.43 10.07 -17.57
C GLU A 149 -1.73 8.57 -17.52
N ILE A 150 -0.89 7.74 -18.14
CA ILE A 150 -1.01 6.29 -18.09
C ILE A 150 -0.90 5.77 -16.66
N TYR A 151 0.04 6.29 -15.86
CA TYR A 151 0.14 5.90 -14.45
C TYR A 151 -1.11 6.30 -13.64
N ALA A 152 -1.68 7.48 -13.91
CA ALA A 152 -2.91 7.92 -13.25
C ALA A 152 -4.10 6.99 -13.58
N ASP A 153 -4.23 6.58 -14.85
CA ASP A 153 -5.25 5.62 -15.29
C ASP A 153 -5.06 4.25 -14.61
N ILE A 154 -3.82 3.73 -14.60
CA ILE A 154 -3.48 2.47 -13.93
C ILE A 154 -3.78 2.54 -12.42
N LEU A 155 -3.48 3.66 -11.76
CA LEU A 155 -3.76 3.85 -10.34
C LEU A 155 -5.27 3.93 -10.06
N ALA A 156 -6.05 4.56 -10.95
CA ALA A 156 -7.51 4.57 -10.85
C ALA A 156 -8.10 3.15 -11.01
N ASN A 157 -7.61 2.39 -11.99
CA ASN A 157 -8.00 0.99 -12.16
C ASN A 157 -7.62 0.15 -10.94
N ALA A 158 -6.41 0.34 -10.41
CA ALA A 158 -5.95 -0.36 -9.21
C ALA A 158 -6.87 -0.11 -8.01
N TYR A 159 -7.32 1.14 -7.81
CA TYR A 159 -8.29 1.47 -6.78
C TYR A 159 -9.58 0.65 -6.92
N ASP A 160 -10.20 0.66 -8.10
CA ASP A 160 -11.45 -0.07 -8.34
C ASP A 160 -11.27 -1.58 -8.20
N ILE A 161 -10.21 -2.14 -8.78
CA ILE A 161 -9.89 -3.58 -8.75
C ILE A 161 -9.72 -4.06 -7.30
N PHE A 162 -8.91 -3.38 -6.50
CA PHE A 162 -8.65 -3.80 -5.12
C PHE A 162 -9.89 -3.62 -4.22
N LYS A 163 -10.62 -2.50 -4.37
CA LYS A 163 -11.86 -2.26 -3.61
C LYS A 163 -12.97 -3.27 -3.94
N ASN A 164 -13.03 -3.76 -5.19
CA ASN A 164 -13.97 -4.81 -5.59
C ASN A 164 -13.65 -6.16 -4.94
N VAL A 165 -12.38 -6.47 -4.67
CA VAL A 165 -11.99 -7.68 -3.92
C VAL A 165 -12.30 -7.53 -2.43
N SER A 166 -11.99 -6.37 -1.84
CA SER A 166 -12.33 -6.09 -0.45
C SER A 166 -12.38 -4.59 -0.18
N THR A 167 -13.40 -4.15 0.57
CA THR A 167 -13.53 -2.75 1.02
C THR A 167 -12.41 -2.32 1.96
N ASP A 168 -11.67 -3.29 2.52
CA ASP A 168 -10.55 -3.13 3.45
C ASP A 168 -9.24 -2.62 2.83
N PHE A 169 -9.09 -2.72 1.50
CA PHE A 169 -7.94 -2.20 0.76
C PHE A 169 -7.94 -0.67 0.62
#